data_AF-U4QWR8-F1
#
_entry.id   AF-U4QWR8-F1
#
_cell.length_a   1.000
_cell.length_b   1.000
_cell.length_c   1.000
_cell.angle_alpha   90.00
_cell.angle_beta   90.00
_cell.angle_gamma   90.00
#
_symmetry.space_group_name_H-M   'P 1'
#
loop_
_entity.id
_entity.type
_entity.pdbx_description
1 polymer ?
#
loop_
_entity_poly.entity_id
_entity_poly.type
_entity_poly.pdbx_seq_one_letter_code
_entity_poly.pdbx_strand_id
1 'polypeptide(L)' 'MTLIFVMLKVLVFALCAGAIVSVVILIPTFLYTIPYTLWVGRENTMGRHKDKSKESIFRAARNATKLYKSWITRQKPTF' A
#
# COMPACT_ATOMS: atom_id res chain seq x y z
N MET A 1 -15.85 38.18 -13.36
CA MET A 1 -16.52 37.29 -12.39
C MET A 1 -16.74 35.88 -12.95
N THR A 2 -17.32 35.70 -14.14
CA THR A 2 -17.62 34.37 -14.73
C THR A 2 -16.40 33.44 -14.89
N LEU A 3 -15.28 33.95 -15.42
CA LEU A 3 -14.04 33.17 -15.59
C LEU A 3 -13.48 32.61 -14.27
N ILE A 4 -13.49 33.42 -13.21
CA ILE A 4 -13.02 33.02 -11.87
C ILE A 4 -13.89 31.90 -11.31
N PHE A 5 -15.20 31.98 -11.49
CA PHE A 5 -16.14 30.91 -11.09
C PHE A 5 -15.91 29.61 -11.84
N VAL A 6 -15.59 29.67 -13.14
CA VAL A 6 -15.27 28.48 -13.94
C VAL A 6 -13.96 27.85 -13.46
N MET A 7 -12.90 28.65 -13.25
CA MET A 7 -11.62 28.12 -12.76
C MET A 7 -11.74 27.49 -11.37
N LEU A 8 -12.53 28.08 -10.47
CA LEU A 8 -12.79 27.51 -9.14
C LEU A 8 -13.50 26.15 -9.23
N LYS A 9 -14.51 26.00 -10.10
CA LYS A 9 -15.20 24.73 -10.32
C LYS A 9 -14.26 23.64 -10.85
N VAL A 10 -13.40 23.99 -11.79
CA VAL A 10 -12.39 23.05 -12.35
C VAL A 10 -11.40 22.63 -11.27
N LEU A 11 -10.94 23.56 -10.43
CA LEU A 11 -10.02 23.25 -9.33
C LEU A 11 -10.65 22.30 -8.31
N VAL A 12 -11.89 22.59 -7.88
CA VAL A 12 -12.63 21.73 -6.94
C VAL A 12 -12.87 20.34 -7.55
N PHE A 13 -13.25 20.28 -8.82
CA PHE A 13 -13.43 19.01 -9.53
C PHE A 13 -12.12 18.20 -9.59
N ALA A 14 -11.00 18.82 -9.92
CA ALA A 14 -9.70 18.16 -9.97
C ALA A 14 -9.27 17.62 -8.60
N LEU A 15 -9.52 18.38 -7.51
CA LEU A 15 -9.27 17.95 -6.14
C LEU A 15 -10.11 16.72 -5.77
N CYS A 16 -11.42 16.75 -6.07
CA CYS A 16 -12.32 15.63 -5.81
C CYS A 16 -11.94 14.38 -6.62
N ALA A 17 -11.64 14.53 -7.91
CA ALA A 17 -11.18 13.44 -8.75
C ALA A 17 -9.86 12.83 -8.23
N GLY A 18 -8.90 13.67 -7.85
CA GLY A 18 -7.64 13.24 -7.25
C GLY A 18 -7.82 12.47 -5.95
N ALA A 19 -8.75 12.92 -5.09
CA ALA A 19 -9.09 12.23 -3.85
C ALA A 19 -9.73 10.86 -4.11
N ILE A 20 -10.63 10.75 -5.09
CA ILE A 20 -11.24 9.45 -5.45
C ILE A 20 -10.18 8.49 -5.97
N VAL A 21 -9.30 8.95 -6.86
CA VAL A 21 -8.22 8.11 -7.42
C VAL A 21 -7.26 7.65 -6.33
N SER A 22 -6.90 8.52 -5.39
CA SER A 22 -6.00 8.14 -4.29
C SER A 22 -6.64 7.09 -3.38
N VAL A 23 -7.93 7.23 -3.04
CA VAL A 23 -8.69 6.24 -2.26
C VAL A 23 -8.74 4.90 -2.98
N VAL A 24 -9.06 4.89 -4.28
CA VAL A 24 -9.15 3.68 -5.10
C VAL A 24 -7.81 2.95 -5.21
N ILE A 25 -6.67 3.63 -5.13
CA ILE A 25 -5.34 2.99 -5.21
C ILE A 25 -4.80 2.61 -3.82
N LEU A 26 -4.89 3.53 -2.85
CA LEU A 26 -4.28 3.36 -1.54
C LEU A 26 -5.03 2.34 -0.69
N ILE A 27 -6.37 2.31 -0.71
CA ILE A 27 -7.14 1.36 0.11
C ILE A 27 -6.85 -0.09 -0.30
N PRO A 28 -6.94 -0.47 -1.59
CA PRO A 28 -6.60 -1.84 -2.00
C PRO A 28 -5.15 -2.20 -1.71
N THR A 29 -4.22 -1.27 -1.93
CA THR A 29 -2.80 -1.49 -1.63
C THR A 29 -2.58 -1.72 -0.13
N PHE A 30 -3.25 -0.94 0.72
CA PHE A 30 -3.18 -1.10 2.16
C PHE A 30 -3.75 -2.45 2.60
N LEU A 31 -4.96 -2.81 2.16
CA LEU A 31 -5.58 -4.11 2.45
C LEU A 31 -4.69 -5.28 2.01
N TYR A 32 -4.10 -5.17 0.82
CA TYR A 32 -3.17 -6.17 0.28
C TYR A 32 -1.90 -6.33 1.11
N THR A 33 -1.47 -5.32 1.88
CA THR A 33 -0.29 -5.42 2.76
C THR A 33 -0.57 -6.03 4.13
N ILE A 34 -1.83 -6.13 4.57
CA ILE A 34 -2.17 -6.59 5.94
C ILE A 34 -1.62 -7.99 6.28
N PRO A 35 -1.79 -9.02 5.44
CA PRO A 35 -1.22 -10.34 5.74
C PRO A 35 0.30 -10.34 5.87
N TYR A 36 0.99 -9.51 5.07
CA TYR A 36 2.44 -9.35 5.16
C TYR A 36 2.86 -8.69 6.47
N THR A 37 2.19 -7.62 6.90
CA THR A 37 2.55 -6.94 8.16
C THR A 37 2.31 -7.82 9.37
N LEU A 38 1.22 -8.61 9.38
CA LEU A 38 0.97 -9.62 10.41
C LEU A 38 2.04 -10.71 10.43
N TRP A 39 2.44 -11.20 9.25
CA TRP A 39 3.50 -12.20 9.13
C TRP A 39 4.86 -11.66 9.62
N VAL A 40 5.24 -10.45 9.21
CA VAL A 40 6.46 -9.78 9.72
C VAL A 40 6.40 -9.59 11.23
N GLY A 41 5.25 -9.21 11.78
CA GLY A 41 5.04 -9.11 13.22
C GLY A 41 5.34 -10.44 13.94
N ARG A 42 4.83 -11.55 13.42
CA ARG A 42 5.12 -12.89 13.95
C ARG A 42 6.61 -13.24 13.84
N GLU A 43 7.24 -13.03 12.68
CA GLU A 43 8.66 -13.33 12.49
C GLU A 43 9.55 -12.50 13.43
N ASN A 44 9.20 -11.23 13.66
CA ASN A 44 9.91 -10.36 14.60
C ASN A 44 9.86 -10.89 16.04
N THR A 45 8.72 -11.43 16.48
CA THR A 45 8.61 -12.07 17.81
C THR A 45 9.49 -13.32 17.93
N MET A 46 9.76 -14.01 16.82
CA MET A 46 10.68 -15.15 16.74
C MET A 46 12.14 -14.72 16.52
N GLY A 47 12.42 -13.42 16.50
CA GLY A 47 13.75 -12.85 16.33
C GLY A 47 14.25 -12.80 14.87
N ARG A 48 13.40 -13.11 13.89
CA ARG A 48 13.72 -13.12 12.45
C ARG A 48 13.21 -11.85 11.76
N HIS A 49 13.81 -11.50 10.62
CA HIS A 49 13.35 -10.40 9.75
C HIS A 49 13.12 -9.03 10.44
N LYS A 50 13.89 -8.72 11.49
CA LYS A 50 13.79 -7.46 12.27
C LYS A 50 13.97 -6.21 11.41
N ASP A 51 14.71 -6.31 10.32
CA ASP A 51 14.92 -5.26 9.32
C ASP A 51 13.63 -4.87 8.59
N LYS A 52 12.64 -5.77 8.52
CA LYS A 52 11.39 -5.59 7.78
C LYS A 52 10.32 -4.78 8.52
N SER A 53 10.52 -4.47 9.79
CA SER A 53 9.56 -3.69 10.58
C SER A 53 9.48 -2.20 10.20
N LYS A 54 10.54 -1.65 9.56
CA LYS A 54 10.64 -0.22 9.21
C LYS A 54 10.49 0.06 7.71
N GLU A 55 9.81 -0.83 6.96
CA GLU A 55 9.66 -0.65 5.52
C GLU A 55 8.55 0.34 5.15
N SER A 56 8.75 1.06 4.05
CA SER A 56 7.72 1.92 3.46
C SER A 56 6.57 1.08 2.88
N ILE A 57 5.37 1.65 2.77
CA ILE A 57 4.15 0.96 2.28
C ILE A 57 4.39 0.32 0.90
N PHE A 58 5.09 1.00 -0.02
CA PHE A 58 5.40 0.43 -1.33
C PHE A 58 6.39 -0.74 -1.28
N ARG A 59 7.40 -0.68 -0.40
CA ARG A 59 8.30 -1.83 -0.18
C ARG A 59 7.56 -2.98 0.48
N ALA A 60 6.69 -2.68 1.46
CA ALA A 60 5.83 -3.67 2.10
C ALA A 60 4.88 -4.33 1.08
N ALA A 61 4.30 -3.58 0.14
CA ALA A 61 3.47 -4.13 -0.93
C ALA A 61 4.26 -5.06 -1.87
N ARG A 62 5.49 -4.68 -2.24
CA ARG A 62 6.36 -5.54 -3.06
C ARG A 62 6.75 -6.82 -2.32
N ASN A 63 7.07 -6.72 -1.04
CA ASN A 63 7.42 -7.86 -0.21
C ASN A 63 6.20 -8.72 0.11
N ALA A 64 5.02 -8.14 0.25
CA ALA A 64 3.75 -8.86 0.35
C ALA A 64 3.55 -9.75 -0.88
N THR A 65 3.79 -9.25 -2.09
CA THR A 65 3.74 -10.08 -3.31
C THR A 65 4.73 -11.25 -3.27
N LYS A 66 5.95 -11.03 -2.76
CA LYS A 66 6.94 -12.12 -2.59
C LYS A 66 6.46 -13.16 -1.57
N LEU A 67 5.86 -12.72 -0.47
CA LEU A 67 5.28 -13.60 0.55
C LEU A 67 4.10 -14.40 -0.01
N TYR A 68 3.18 -13.77 -0.74
CA TYR A 68 2.07 -14.50 -1.37
C TYR A 68 2.55 -15.49 -2.40
N LYS A 69 3.52 -15.11 -3.23
CA LYS A 69 4.14 -16.04 -4.17
C LYS A 69 4.72 -17.24 -3.42
N SER A 70 5.42 -17.02 -2.31
CA SER A 70 6.01 -18.09 -1.52
C SER A 70 4.96 -18.99 -0.87
N TRP A 71 3.83 -18.43 -0.41
CA TRP A 71 2.69 -19.21 0.09
C TRP A 71 2.05 -20.08 -1.00
N ILE A 72 1.89 -19.54 -2.20
CA ILE A 72 1.34 -20.26 -3.35
C ILE A 72 2.29 -21.37 -3.82
N THR A 73 3.59 -21.07 -3.94
CA THR A 73 4.59 -22.05 -4.41
C THR A 73 5.11 -22.96 -3.31
N ARG A 74 4.67 -22.76 -2.05
CA ARG A 74 5.17 -23.44 -0.84
C ARG A 74 6.69 -23.36 -0.66
N GLN A 75 7.31 -22.33 -1.22
CA GLN A 75 8.74 -22.05 -1.07
C GLN A 75 8.96 -21.05 0.05
N LYS A 76 10.19 -21.01 0.59
CA LYS A 76 10.56 -19.97 1.56
C LYS A 76 10.63 -18.61 0.86
N PRO A 77 10.07 -17.54 1.44
CA PRO A 77 10.11 -16.22 0.84
C PRO A 77 11.55 -15.69 0.80
N THR A 78 11.96 -15.15 -0.36
CA THR A 78 13.27 -14.52 -0.58
C THR A 78 13.08 -13.02 -0.79
N PHE A 79 13.38 -12.24 0.26
CA PHE A 79 13.17 -10.80 0.31
C PHE A 79 14.34 -9.99 -0.24
#